data_AF-A0A4R8K8P8-F1
#
_entry.id   AF-A0A4R8K8P8-F1
#
_cell.length_a   1.000
_cell.length_b   1.000
_cell.length_c   1.000
_cell.angle_alpha   90.00
_cell.angle_beta   90.00
_cell.angle_gamma   90.00
#
_symmetry.space_group_name_H-M   'P 1'
#
loop_
_entity.id
_entity.type
_entity.pdbx_description
1 polymer ?
#
loop_
_entity_poly.entity_id
_entity_poly.type
_entity_poly.pdbx_seq_one_letter_code
_entity_poly.pdbx_strand_id
1 'polypeptide(L)'
;MKPTFRSPGTFRAALIAVMKRLGAPASLVSGLLVGGLIVAGSAALLRASPTPLLIAEARAAETATTSAPGADTRPDIVKRGEYLARAGDCVACHTAPRGKLFAGGLAMETPFGTLYSPNITPDAQFGIGTWSQDAFFKMMRTGRTPDGTLIYPAMPIAQYTKVTREDSDAIFAFLKTVTPVREPNRKHTLRFPFNQRKLLYGWRTLYFREGEFQPDPTRSVEWNRGAYLVEGLGHCTMCHTKINMLGGSSQSEQFAGGLIPVQNWYAPSLTSDKDGGLGDWSIKDIVDLLQAGISDRGAVYGPMAEVTYHSLQYMTEEDVKAMAVYLKTLPDKSGRKSGPSAPTNTNVFALGEKIYADKCALCHGAKGEGKLQHYPPLAGNQSIEMDSAVNPIRIVLNGGFPPGTMRNPEPYGMPPFGQELNDTDAAAVVTYIRTAWGNHGQPVTSRQVNELRNAPLH
;
A
#
# COMPACT_ATOMS: atom_id res chain seq x y z
N MET A 1 21.45 1.09 -39.96
CA MET A 1 22.46 2.06 -39.46
C MET A 1 21.80 2.92 -38.39
N LYS A 2 22.29 2.84 -37.14
CA LYS A 2 21.85 3.63 -35.98
C LYS A 2 22.45 5.05 -36.04
N PRO A 3 21.78 6.08 -35.52
CA PRO A 3 22.47 7.25 -34.96
C PRO A 3 22.52 7.16 -33.43
N THR A 4 23.73 7.31 -32.91
CA THR A 4 24.10 7.35 -31.49
C THR A 4 23.89 8.74 -30.89
N PHE A 5 23.20 8.84 -29.74
CA PHE A 5 23.14 10.05 -28.92
C PHE A 5 24.34 10.13 -27.96
N ARG A 6 25.01 11.29 -27.93
CA ARG A 6 26.14 11.65 -27.05
C ARG A 6 25.67 12.16 -25.68
N SER A 7 26.52 11.97 -24.67
CA SER A 7 26.31 12.12 -23.22
C SER A 7 26.09 13.55 -22.67
N PRO A 8 25.47 13.70 -21.48
CA PRO A 8 25.21 14.98 -20.81
C PRO A 8 26.43 15.45 -19.98
N GLY A 9 27.41 16.09 -20.63
CA GLY A 9 28.61 16.63 -19.97
C GLY A 9 28.79 18.15 -20.10
N THR A 10 27.99 18.83 -20.91
CA THR A 10 28.30 20.19 -21.39
C THR A 10 27.58 21.32 -20.67
N PHE A 11 26.51 21.05 -19.92
CA PHE A 11 25.77 22.09 -19.19
C PHE A 11 26.45 22.55 -17.90
N ARG A 12 27.15 21.65 -17.21
CA ARG A 12 27.81 21.94 -15.93
C ARG A 12 29.09 22.78 -16.11
N ALA A 13 29.75 22.66 -17.26
CA ALA A 13 30.93 23.44 -17.61
C ALA A 13 30.59 24.90 -18.00
N ALA A 14 29.43 25.12 -18.62
CA ALA A 14 28.98 26.46 -19.01
C ALA A 14 28.60 27.35 -17.81
N LEU A 15 28.00 26.77 -16.77
CA LEU A 15 27.58 27.52 -15.58
C LEU A 15 28.77 27.96 -14.70
N ILE A 16 29.81 27.13 -14.61
CA ILE A 16 31.03 27.42 -13.85
C ILE A 16 31.88 28.51 -14.54
N ALA A 17 31.84 28.60 -15.87
CA ALA A 17 32.56 29.61 -16.64
C ALA A 17 31.93 31.02 -16.53
N VAL A 18 30.61 31.12 -16.32
CA VAL A 18 29.91 32.40 -16.10
C VAL A 18 30.14 32.93 -14.69
N MET A 19 30.15 32.05 -13.68
CA MET A 19 30.35 32.47 -12.28
C MET A 19 31.79 32.87 -11.94
N LYS A 20 32.78 32.49 -12.77
CA LYS A 20 34.19 32.94 -12.62
C LYS A 20 34.49 34.29 -13.27
N ARG A 21 33.58 34.87 -14.07
CA ARG A 21 33.78 36.14 -14.79
C ARG A 21 33.23 37.39 -14.08
N LEU A 22 32.57 37.24 -12.93
CA LEU A 22 31.91 38.34 -12.20
C LEU A 22 32.44 38.51 -10.78
N GLY A 23 33.77 38.56 -10.62
CA GLY A 23 34.42 38.63 -9.30
C GLY A 23 33.89 39.75 -8.38
N ALA A 24 33.12 39.37 -7.36
CA ALA A 24 32.89 40.11 -6.12
C ALA A 24 32.24 39.18 -5.06
N PRO A 25 32.48 39.40 -3.75
CA PRO A 25 32.31 38.41 -2.69
C PRO A 25 30.89 38.32 -2.12
N ALA A 26 30.62 37.19 -1.46
CA ALA A 26 29.37 36.85 -0.80
C ALA A 26 29.18 37.60 0.52
N SER A 27 28.25 38.57 0.57
CA SER A 27 27.50 38.97 1.78
C SER A 27 26.62 40.21 1.52
N LEU A 28 25.43 40.25 2.14
CA LEU A 28 24.45 41.35 2.22
C LEU A 28 23.64 41.63 0.94
N VAL A 29 22.34 41.98 0.94
CA VAL A 29 21.29 42.13 1.96
C VAL A 29 19.96 42.14 1.20
N SER A 30 18.92 41.71 1.92
CA SER A 30 17.48 41.93 1.78
C SER A 30 16.94 42.97 0.80
N GLY A 31 15.75 42.66 0.26
CA GLY A 31 14.62 43.60 0.36
C GLY A 31 14.00 44.15 -0.93
N LEU A 32 12.82 43.60 -1.25
CA LEU A 32 11.57 44.31 -1.57
C LEU A 32 11.43 45.25 -2.80
N LEU A 33 10.30 45.00 -3.49
CA LEU A 33 9.30 45.95 -4.02
C LEU A 33 9.51 46.63 -5.40
N VAL A 34 8.59 46.23 -6.30
CA VAL A 34 7.58 47.06 -6.99
C VAL A 34 7.99 48.04 -8.09
N GLY A 35 7.19 48.00 -9.17
CA GLY A 35 6.88 49.10 -10.07
C GLY A 35 7.92 49.28 -11.16
N GLY A 36 7.65 48.98 -12.43
CA GLY A 36 6.56 49.53 -13.22
C GLY A 36 7.07 50.78 -13.94
N LEU A 37 7.21 50.74 -15.26
CA LEU A 37 6.92 51.90 -16.12
C LEU A 37 6.82 51.50 -17.60
N ILE A 38 5.81 52.08 -18.22
CA ILE A 38 5.40 52.06 -19.62
C ILE A 38 6.07 53.24 -20.35
N VAL A 39 6.40 53.09 -21.64
CA VAL A 39 6.43 54.18 -22.65
C VAL A 39 5.98 53.55 -23.99
N ALA A 40 4.72 53.77 -24.42
CA ALA A 40 4.23 54.77 -25.40
C ALA A 40 4.72 54.51 -26.83
N GLY A 41 3.92 54.52 -27.90
CA GLY A 41 2.53 54.91 -28.20
C GLY A 41 2.28 54.55 -29.69
N SER A 42 1.23 54.89 -30.44
CA SER A 42 -0.09 55.55 -30.27
C SER A 42 -0.79 55.40 -31.64
N ALA A 43 -2.12 55.25 -31.65
CA ALA A 43 -3.11 55.72 -32.65
C ALA A 43 -4.31 54.74 -32.66
N ALA A 44 -5.39 54.98 -31.91
CA ALA A 44 -6.53 55.86 -32.21
C ALA A 44 -7.45 55.26 -33.29
N LEU A 45 -8.78 55.22 -33.20
CA LEU A 45 -9.83 55.57 -32.23
C LEU A 45 -11.11 55.07 -32.94
N LEU A 46 -12.11 54.52 -32.24
CA LEU A 46 -13.51 54.99 -32.35
C LEU A 46 -14.37 54.35 -31.25
N ARG A 47 -15.02 55.24 -30.49
CA ARG A 47 -15.98 54.97 -29.41
C ARG A 47 -17.33 54.57 -30.00
N ALA A 48 -18.05 53.67 -29.31
CA ALA A 48 -19.42 53.94 -28.84
C ALA A 48 -19.99 52.73 -28.08
N SER A 49 -20.46 52.97 -26.87
CA SER A 49 -21.62 52.28 -26.27
C SER A 49 -22.41 53.38 -25.58
N PRO A 50 -23.76 53.28 -25.51
CA PRO A 50 -24.32 52.65 -24.31
C PRO A 50 -25.71 51.96 -24.48
N THR A 51 -25.86 50.77 -23.88
CA THR A 51 -27.05 50.21 -23.17
C THR A 51 -28.36 49.86 -23.96
N PRO A 52 -29.33 49.11 -23.35
CA PRO A 52 -29.58 47.70 -23.68
C PRO A 52 -31.00 47.45 -24.26
N LEU A 53 -31.25 46.28 -24.85
CA LEU A 53 -32.62 45.81 -25.08
C LEU A 53 -32.73 44.29 -24.85
N LEU A 54 -33.47 43.94 -23.81
CA LEU A 54 -34.05 42.64 -23.55
C LEU A 54 -35.05 42.30 -24.67
N ILE A 55 -34.86 41.17 -25.37
CA ILE A 55 -35.96 40.35 -25.86
C ILE A 55 -35.62 38.89 -25.58
N ALA A 56 -36.54 38.24 -24.89
CA ALA A 56 -36.53 36.86 -24.49
C ALA A 56 -36.74 35.92 -25.68
N GLU A 57 -35.95 34.85 -25.74
CA GLU A 57 -36.35 33.58 -26.34
C GLU A 57 -36.10 32.48 -25.32
N ALA A 58 -37.03 32.40 -24.35
CA ALA A 58 -37.26 31.19 -23.60
C ALA A 58 -37.96 30.20 -24.55
N ARG A 59 -37.18 29.35 -25.23
CA ARG A 59 -37.70 28.07 -25.72
C ARG A 59 -37.27 26.98 -24.75
N ALA A 60 -38.29 26.30 -24.25
CA ALA A 60 -38.24 25.16 -23.37
C ALA A 60 -37.22 24.13 -23.86
N ALA A 61 -36.06 24.09 -23.21
CA ALA A 61 -35.38 22.83 -22.99
C ALA A 61 -36.17 22.14 -21.88
N GLU A 62 -37.18 21.38 -22.28
CA GLU A 62 -37.76 20.34 -21.44
C GLU A 62 -36.57 19.49 -21.00
N THR A 63 -36.15 19.70 -19.76
CA THR A 63 -35.10 18.93 -19.12
C THR A 63 -35.72 17.58 -18.90
N ALA A 64 -35.59 16.72 -19.91
CA ALA A 64 -35.65 15.29 -19.73
C ALA A 64 -34.67 14.99 -18.61
N THR A 65 -35.21 14.81 -17.40
CA THR A 65 -34.49 14.22 -16.30
C THR A 65 -34.35 12.77 -16.69
N THR A 66 -33.37 12.48 -17.55
CA THR A 66 -32.90 11.11 -17.74
C THR A 66 -32.33 10.73 -16.39
N SER A 67 -33.15 10.08 -15.57
CA SER A 67 -32.67 9.31 -14.44
C SER A 67 -31.57 8.43 -15.00
N ALA A 68 -30.32 8.70 -14.62
CA ALA A 68 -29.23 7.79 -14.91
C ALA A 68 -29.70 6.38 -14.51
N PRO A 69 -29.50 5.35 -15.34
CA PRO A 69 -29.93 4.00 -14.98
C PRO A 69 -29.41 3.69 -13.57
N GLY A 70 -30.31 3.26 -12.69
CA GLY A 70 -29.91 2.73 -11.38
C GLY A 70 -28.94 1.57 -11.56
N ALA A 71 -28.18 1.24 -10.52
CA ALA A 71 -27.26 0.11 -10.59
C ALA A 71 -28.00 -1.18 -11.01
N ASP A 72 -27.39 -1.99 -11.89
CA ASP A 72 -27.92 -3.31 -12.24
C ASP A 72 -27.74 -4.25 -11.04
N THR A 73 -28.79 -4.42 -10.25
CA THR A 73 -28.79 -5.23 -9.03
C THR A 73 -29.24 -6.67 -9.27
N ARG A 74 -29.06 -7.22 -10.48
CA ARG A 74 -29.30 -8.66 -10.69
C ARG A 74 -28.44 -9.52 -9.75
N PRO A 75 -28.96 -10.65 -9.23
CA PRO A 75 -28.28 -11.42 -8.19
C PRO A 75 -26.87 -11.89 -8.54
N ASP A 76 -26.61 -12.26 -9.79
CA ASP A 76 -25.30 -12.68 -10.29
C ASP A 76 -24.28 -11.54 -10.29
N ILE A 77 -24.70 -10.32 -10.66
CA ILE A 77 -23.88 -9.11 -10.64
C ILE A 77 -23.57 -8.70 -9.20
N VAL A 78 -24.58 -8.69 -8.33
CA VAL A 78 -24.39 -8.37 -6.91
C VAL A 78 -23.43 -9.37 -6.25
N LYS A 79 -23.58 -10.66 -6.53
CA LYS A 79 -22.66 -11.70 -6.01
C LYS A 79 -21.23 -11.50 -6.52
N ARG A 80 -21.05 -11.16 -7.80
CA ARG A 80 -19.74 -10.79 -8.37
C ARG A 80 -19.18 -9.54 -7.68
N GLY A 81 -20.02 -8.54 -7.45
CA GLY A 81 -19.66 -7.31 -6.76
C GLY A 81 -19.20 -7.53 -5.34
N GLU A 82 -19.89 -8.38 -4.58
CA GLU A 82 -19.51 -8.77 -3.22
C GLU A 82 -18.14 -9.46 -3.23
N TYR A 83 -17.93 -10.40 -4.17
CA TYR A 83 -16.64 -11.07 -4.36
C TYR A 83 -15.50 -10.09 -4.62
N LEU A 84 -15.69 -9.16 -5.55
CA LEU A 84 -14.68 -8.15 -5.91
C LEU A 84 -14.48 -7.11 -4.79
N ALA A 85 -15.53 -6.74 -4.06
CA ALA A 85 -15.43 -5.84 -2.92
C ALA A 85 -14.63 -6.47 -1.76
N ARG A 86 -14.77 -7.79 -1.56
CA ARG A 86 -13.88 -8.55 -0.66
C ARG A 86 -12.45 -8.58 -1.19
N ALA A 87 -12.24 -8.96 -2.46
CA ALA A 87 -10.90 -8.99 -3.06
C ALA A 87 -10.17 -7.62 -2.99
N GLY A 88 -10.92 -6.53 -3.15
CA GLY A 88 -10.46 -5.14 -3.01
C GLY A 88 -10.43 -4.60 -1.59
N ASP A 89 -10.55 -5.47 -0.57
CA ASP A 89 -10.45 -5.15 0.85
C ASP A 89 -11.33 -3.97 1.32
N CYS A 90 -12.47 -3.77 0.65
CA CYS A 90 -13.33 -2.60 0.87
C CYS A 90 -13.85 -2.56 2.31
N VAL A 91 -14.16 -3.74 2.88
CA VAL A 91 -14.71 -3.86 4.23
C VAL A 91 -13.67 -3.51 5.30
N ALA A 92 -12.41 -3.91 5.13
CA ALA A 92 -11.35 -3.64 6.10
C ALA A 92 -11.09 -2.14 6.23
N CYS A 93 -11.12 -1.41 5.11
CA CYS A 93 -10.90 0.03 5.12
C CYS A 93 -12.15 0.83 5.49
N HIS A 94 -13.32 0.44 4.99
CA HIS A 94 -14.57 1.21 5.16
C HIS A 94 -15.42 0.76 6.35
N THR A 95 -14.86 0.03 7.31
CA THR A 95 -15.54 -0.33 8.56
C THR A 95 -14.64 0.00 9.74
N ALA A 96 -15.07 0.90 10.62
CA ALA A 96 -14.35 1.16 11.87
C ALA A 96 -14.42 -0.06 12.81
N PRO A 97 -13.44 -0.23 13.73
CA PRO A 97 -13.53 -1.23 14.78
C PRO A 97 -14.84 -1.06 15.58
N ARG A 98 -15.63 -2.15 15.68
CA ARG A 98 -16.99 -2.15 16.29
C ARG A 98 -17.99 -1.19 15.61
N GLY A 99 -17.67 -0.71 14.41
CA GLY A 99 -18.53 0.11 13.58
C GLY A 99 -19.52 -0.71 12.76
N LYS A 100 -20.39 -0.01 12.02
CA LYS A 100 -21.31 -0.64 11.08
C LYS A 100 -20.58 -0.90 9.76
N LEU A 101 -20.88 -2.03 9.12
CA LEU A 101 -20.25 -2.43 7.85
C LEU A 101 -20.34 -1.30 6.82
N PHE A 102 -19.20 -0.97 6.20
CA PHE A 102 -19.08 0.03 5.14
C PHE A 102 -19.42 1.48 5.53
N ALA A 103 -19.69 1.76 6.81
CA ALA A 103 -20.05 3.09 7.29
C ALA A 103 -18.86 4.05 7.46
N GLY A 104 -17.64 3.59 7.12
CA GLY A 104 -16.41 4.37 7.24
C GLY A 104 -15.96 4.55 8.68
N GLY A 105 -15.20 5.62 8.91
CA GLY A 105 -14.75 6.04 10.24
C GLY A 105 -13.48 5.39 10.74
N LEU A 106 -12.87 4.46 9.97
CA LEU A 106 -11.58 3.87 10.32
C LEU A 106 -10.50 4.96 10.34
N ALA A 107 -9.80 5.09 11.46
CA ALA A 107 -8.66 5.97 11.60
C ALA A 107 -7.42 5.30 11.00
N MET A 108 -6.86 5.88 9.95
CA MET A 108 -5.61 5.44 9.32
C MET A 108 -4.52 6.45 9.64
N GLU A 109 -3.64 6.08 10.57
CA GLU A 109 -2.50 6.92 10.92
C GLU A 109 -1.44 6.87 9.83
N THR A 110 -0.95 8.06 9.45
CA THR A 110 0.13 8.22 8.48
C THR A 110 1.18 9.16 9.06
N PRO A 111 2.42 9.20 8.50
CA PRO A 111 3.42 10.19 8.92
C PRO A 111 2.94 11.64 8.76
N PHE A 112 1.88 11.86 7.98
CA PHE A 112 1.33 13.16 7.63
C PHE A 112 0.12 13.56 8.49
N GLY A 113 -0.30 12.71 9.43
CA GLY A 113 -1.51 12.85 10.24
C GLY A 113 -2.52 11.72 9.96
N THR A 114 -3.73 11.84 10.50
CA THR A 114 -4.72 10.76 10.45
C THR A 114 -5.73 11.00 9.32
N LEU A 115 -5.90 9.99 8.48
CA LEU A 115 -6.97 9.90 7.49
C LEU A 115 -8.14 9.11 8.09
N TYR A 116 -9.35 9.36 7.60
CA TYR A 116 -10.54 8.63 8.02
C TYR A 116 -11.24 8.10 6.80
N SER A 117 -11.58 6.82 6.78
CA SER A 117 -12.32 6.25 5.65
C SER A 117 -13.74 6.83 5.57
N PRO A 118 -14.27 7.09 4.36
CA PRO A 118 -15.63 7.55 4.19
C PRO A 118 -16.63 6.39 4.29
N ASN A 119 -17.88 6.73 4.59
CA ASN A 119 -19.05 5.90 4.46
C ASN A 119 -19.33 5.64 2.98
N ILE A 120 -19.38 4.36 2.59
CA ILE A 120 -19.67 3.92 1.21
C ILE A 120 -20.97 3.10 1.12
N THR A 121 -21.81 3.17 2.16
CA THR A 121 -23.17 2.61 2.11
C THR A 121 -24.05 3.41 1.14
N PRO A 122 -25.22 2.90 0.72
CA PRO A 122 -26.10 3.62 -0.21
C PRO A 122 -26.91 4.72 0.47
N ASP A 123 -26.51 5.17 1.67
CA ASP A 123 -27.10 6.35 2.30
C ASP A 123 -26.95 7.59 1.40
N ALA A 124 -28.04 8.33 1.21
CA ALA A 124 -28.09 9.45 0.28
C ALA A 124 -27.37 10.71 0.79
N GLN A 125 -27.19 10.84 2.10
CA GLN A 125 -26.64 12.05 2.71
C GLN A 125 -25.15 11.93 3.03
N PHE A 126 -24.74 10.79 3.58
CA PHE A 126 -23.37 10.56 4.07
C PHE A 126 -22.62 9.49 3.30
N GLY A 127 -23.33 8.62 2.60
CA GLY A 127 -22.78 7.55 1.77
C GLY A 127 -22.71 7.90 0.28
N ILE A 128 -22.69 6.87 -0.56
CA ILE A 128 -22.67 6.97 -2.04
C ILE A 128 -24.08 6.89 -2.64
N GLY A 129 -25.12 7.11 -1.85
CA GLY A 129 -26.51 6.90 -2.24
C GLY A 129 -26.96 7.64 -3.50
N THR A 130 -26.45 8.85 -3.69
CA THR A 130 -26.75 9.75 -4.81
C THR A 130 -25.81 9.57 -6.01
N TRP A 131 -24.80 8.72 -5.91
CA TRP A 131 -23.84 8.52 -7.00
C TRP A 131 -24.50 7.69 -8.11
N SER A 132 -24.17 8.01 -9.36
CA SER A 132 -24.44 7.10 -10.48
C SER A 132 -23.34 6.06 -10.62
N GLN A 133 -23.63 4.98 -11.35
CA GLN A 133 -22.64 3.97 -11.69
C GLN A 133 -21.44 4.57 -12.42
N ASP A 134 -21.66 5.45 -13.41
CA ASP A 134 -20.59 6.16 -14.12
C ASP A 134 -19.73 7.03 -13.19
N ALA A 135 -20.35 7.66 -12.18
CA ALA A 135 -19.63 8.48 -11.22
C ALA A 135 -18.73 7.62 -10.31
N PHE A 136 -19.22 6.45 -9.89
CA PHE A 136 -18.42 5.48 -9.16
C PHE A 136 -17.26 4.93 -10.01
N PHE A 137 -17.53 4.54 -11.26
CA PHE A 137 -16.47 4.08 -12.18
C PHE A 137 -15.41 5.15 -12.41
N LYS A 138 -15.82 6.40 -12.66
CA LYS A 138 -14.89 7.53 -12.81
C LYS A 138 -14.08 7.78 -11.54
N MET A 139 -14.67 7.59 -10.36
CA MET A 139 -13.96 7.68 -9.09
C MET A 139 -12.90 6.59 -8.96
N MET A 140 -13.23 5.33 -9.25
CA MET A 140 -12.25 4.22 -9.24
C MET A 140 -11.14 4.45 -10.28
N ARG A 141 -11.51 4.89 -11.49
CA ARG A 141 -10.58 5.13 -12.60
C ARG A 141 -9.64 6.30 -12.36
N THR A 142 -10.15 7.40 -11.81
CA THR A 142 -9.42 8.68 -11.75
C THR A 142 -9.07 9.12 -10.33
N GLY A 143 -9.64 8.54 -9.28
CA GLY A 143 -9.50 9.01 -7.90
C GLY A 143 -10.15 10.37 -7.65
N ARG A 144 -11.21 10.71 -8.39
CA ARG A 144 -11.99 11.95 -8.22
C ARG A 144 -13.42 11.61 -7.83
N THR A 145 -13.91 12.23 -6.76
CA THR A 145 -15.31 12.17 -6.39
C THR A 145 -16.18 12.93 -7.41
N PRO A 146 -17.53 12.75 -7.39
CA PRO A 146 -18.42 13.38 -8.37
C PRO A 146 -18.36 14.91 -8.39
N ASP A 147 -18.07 15.54 -7.24
CA ASP A 147 -17.86 16.98 -7.08
C ASP A 147 -16.48 17.47 -7.60
N GLY A 148 -15.63 16.55 -8.10
CA GLY A 148 -14.29 16.84 -8.61
C GLY A 148 -13.18 16.82 -7.55
N THR A 149 -13.49 16.56 -6.28
CA THR A 149 -12.48 16.49 -5.22
C THR A 149 -11.53 15.31 -5.43
N LEU A 150 -10.21 15.54 -5.26
CA LEU A 150 -9.20 14.48 -5.34
C LEU A 150 -9.18 13.64 -4.05
N ILE A 151 -9.16 12.33 -4.20
CA ILE A 151 -9.02 11.37 -3.10
C ILE A 151 -7.55 11.29 -2.67
N TYR A 152 -7.31 11.21 -1.36
CA TYR A 152 -5.97 11.01 -0.82
C TYR A 152 -5.47 9.59 -1.15
N PRO A 153 -4.17 9.41 -1.45
CA PRO A 153 -3.62 8.15 -1.96
C PRO A 153 -3.58 7.01 -0.93
N ALA A 154 -4.11 7.19 0.28
CA ALA A 154 -4.40 6.07 1.18
C ALA A 154 -5.50 5.16 0.64
N MET A 155 -6.41 5.70 -0.19
CA MET A 155 -7.24 4.85 -1.04
C MET A 155 -6.38 4.42 -2.25
N PRO A 156 -6.32 3.12 -2.61
CA PRO A 156 -5.45 2.58 -3.66
C PRO A 156 -5.77 3.03 -5.11
N ILE A 157 -6.00 4.32 -5.35
CA ILE A 157 -6.42 4.87 -6.66
C ILE A 157 -5.46 4.51 -7.79
N ALA A 158 -4.16 4.35 -7.51
CA ALA A 158 -3.16 3.98 -8.52
C ALA A 158 -3.29 2.52 -8.98
N GLN A 159 -3.91 1.68 -8.16
CA GLN A 159 -4.18 0.27 -8.42
C GLN A 159 -5.61 0.10 -8.94
N TYR A 160 -6.59 0.74 -8.29
CA TYR A 160 -7.99 0.65 -8.70
C TYR A 160 -8.31 1.22 -10.08
N THR A 161 -7.44 2.08 -10.63
CA THR A 161 -7.53 2.50 -12.04
C THR A 161 -7.47 1.32 -13.03
N LYS A 162 -6.89 0.19 -12.61
CA LYS A 162 -6.77 -1.05 -13.39
C LYS A 162 -8.08 -1.84 -13.50
N VAL A 163 -9.03 -1.61 -12.59
CA VAL A 163 -10.30 -2.33 -12.53
C VAL A 163 -11.13 -2.02 -13.78
N THR A 164 -11.68 -3.07 -14.40
CA THR A 164 -12.51 -2.90 -15.60
C THR A 164 -13.81 -2.19 -15.28
N ARG A 165 -14.47 -1.65 -16.32
CA ARG A 165 -15.78 -1.04 -16.16
C ARG A 165 -16.78 -2.01 -15.54
N GLU A 166 -16.83 -3.23 -16.05
CA GLU A 166 -17.78 -4.26 -15.64
C GLU A 166 -17.60 -4.66 -14.17
N ASP A 167 -16.34 -4.78 -13.72
CA ASP A 167 -16.02 -5.12 -12.34
C ASP A 167 -16.33 -3.97 -11.38
N SER A 168 -16.06 -2.72 -11.79
CA SER A 168 -16.44 -1.52 -11.04
C SER A 168 -17.95 -1.39 -10.88
N ASP A 169 -18.69 -1.68 -11.95
CA ASP A 169 -20.16 -1.67 -11.97
C ASP A 169 -20.74 -2.75 -11.06
N ALA A 170 -20.15 -3.93 -11.04
CA ALA A 170 -20.55 -5.02 -10.15
C ALA A 170 -20.31 -4.64 -8.68
N ILE A 171 -19.13 -4.08 -8.34
CA ILE A 171 -18.84 -3.57 -6.99
C ILE A 171 -19.88 -2.52 -6.59
N PHE A 172 -20.17 -1.56 -7.48
CA PHE A 172 -21.18 -0.54 -7.22
C PHE A 172 -22.56 -1.16 -6.97
N ALA A 173 -22.99 -2.10 -7.81
CA ALA A 173 -24.26 -2.82 -7.63
C ALA A 173 -24.35 -3.50 -6.25
N PHE A 174 -23.29 -4.18 -5.82
CA PHE A 174 -23.23 -4.76 -4.48
C PHE A 174 -23.34 -3.69 -3.38
N LEU A 175 -22.57 -2.61 -3.46
CA LEU A 175 -22.63 -1.51 -2.48
C LEU A 175 -24.01 -0.85 -2.45
N LYS A 176 -24.79 -0.88 -3.53
CA LYS A 176 -26.18 -0.41 -3.52
C LYS A 176 -27.15 -1.32 -2.77
N THR A 177 -26.75 -2.56 -2.47
CA THR A 177 -27.56 -3.51 -1.68
C THR A 177 -27.22 -3.55 -0.20
N VAL A 178 -26.09 -2.97 0.23
CA VAL A 178 -25.72 -2.98 1.66
C VAL A 178 -26.67 -2.10 2.47
N THR A 179 -26.82 -2.39 3.77
CA THR A 179 -27.68 -1.59 4.65
C THR A 179 -27.23 -0.13 4.67
N PRO A 180 -28.09 0.85 4.34
CA PRO A 180 -27.75 2.27 4.45
C PRO A 180 -27.43 2.64 5.89
N VAL A 181 -26.33 3.36 6.11
CA VAL A 181 -25.96 3.84 7.44
C VAL A 181 -25.87 5.35 7.42
N ARG A 182 -26.69 6.01 8.24
CA ARG A 182 -26.68 7.47 8.43
C ARG A 182 -25.60 7.90 9.42
N GLU A 183 -24.34 7.70 9.05
CA GLU A 183 -23.19 8.10 9.85
C GLU A 183 -22.34 9.12 9.08
N PRO A 184 -22.16 10.35 9.60
CA PRO A 184 -21.36 11.37 8.95
C PRO A 184 -19.88 11.00 8.83
N ASN A 185 -19.28 11.36 7.68
CA ASN A 185 -17.84 11.21 7.47
C ASN A 185 -17.04 12.11 8.42
N ARG A 186 -15.95 11.56 8.95
CA ARG A 186 -15.01 12.29 9.81
C ARG A 186 -14.01 13.07 8.96
N LYS A 187 -13.72 14.30 9.35
CA LYS A 187 -12.68 15.11 8.69
C LYS A 187 -11.30 14.57 9.02
N HIS A 188 -10.43 14.52 8.02
CA HIS A 188 -9.02 14.17 8.22
C HIS A 188 -8.31 15.18 9.13
N THR A 189 -7.36 14.70 9.92
CA THR A 189 -6.51 15.50 10.81
C THR A 189 -5.07 15.49 10.28
N LEU A 190 -4.92 15.80 8.99
CA LEU A 190 -3.62 15.95 8.34
C LEU A 190 -2.92 17.22 8.81
N ARG A 191 -1.60 17.15 8.95
CA ARG A 191 -0.75 18.29 9.31
C ARG A 191 -0.46 19.13 8.07
N PHE A 192 -0.25 20.43 8.26
CA PHE A 192 0.25 21.27 7.18
C PHE A 192 1.65 20.78 6.73
N PRO A 193 1.96 20.73 5.42
CA PRO A 193 1.14 21.20 4.29
C PRO A 193 0.18 20.14 3.70
N PHE A 194 0.19 18.90 4.18
CA PHE A 194 -0.57 17.77 3.62
C PHE A 194 -2.10 17.91 3.75
N ASN A 195 -2.59 18.79 4.63
CA ASN A 195 -3.99 19.17 4.69
C ASN A 195 -4.49 19.97 3.47
N GLN A 196 -3.59 20.46 2.61
CA GLN A 196 -3.94 21.19 1.39
C GLN A 196 -4.21 20.23 0.23
N ARG A 197 -5.48 19.94 -0.03
CA ARG A 197 -5.91 18.99 -1.09
C ARG A 197 -5.32 19.31 -2.47
N LYS A 198 -5.07 20.58 -2.79
CA LYS A 198 -4.49 21.02 -4.07
C LYS A 198 -3.08 20.46 -4.33
N LEU A 199 -2.33 20.08 -3.30
CA LEU A 199 -1.02 19.46 -3.49
C LEU A 199 -1.10 18.10 -4.20
N LEU A 200 -2.27 17.45 -4.16
CA LEU A 200 -2.49 16.19 -4.87
C LEU A 200 -2.40 16.34 -6.39
N TYR A 201 -2.63 17.53 -6.95
CA TYR A 201 -2.42 17.74 -8.39
C TYR A 201 -0.95 17.48 -8.78
N GLY A 202 0.00 17.98 -7.99
CA GLY A 202 1.43 17.74 -8.20
C GLY A 202 1.84 16.31 -7.82
N TRP A 203 1.33 15.75 -6.73
CA TRP A 203 1.63 14.37 -6.35
C TRP A 203 1.25 13.37 -7.46
N ARG A 204 0.10 13.58 -8.10
CA ARG A 204 -0.41 12.68 -9.14
C ARG A 204 0.40 12.72 -10.43
N THR A 205 1.03 13.83 -10.80
CA THR A 205 1.89 13.86 -12.00
C THR A 205 3.10 12.93 -11.83
N LEU A 206 3.56 12.75 -10.59
CA LEU A 206 4.68 11.89 -10.23
C LEU A 206 4.27 10.42 -10.08
N TYR A 207 3.17 10.14 -9.37
CA TYR A 207 2.88 8.79 -8.85
C TYR A 207 1.58 8.15 -9.37
N PHE A 208 0.78 8.85 -10.17
CA PHE A 208 -0.45 8.30 -10.73
C PHE A 208 -0.37 8.17 -12.26
N ARG A 209 -0.77 7.00 -12.76
CA ARG A 209 -0.94 6.70 -14.18
C ARG A 209 -2.32 6.09 -14.35
N GLU A 210 -3.21 6.83 -14.99
CA GLU A 210 -4.55 6.33 -15.29
C GLU A 210 -4.48 5.23 -16.35
N GLY A 211 -5.25 4.16 -16.16
CA GLY A 211 -5.47 3.18 -17.20
C GLY A 211 -5.88 1.83 -16.68
N GLU A 212 -6.91 1.28 -17.32
CA GLU A 212 -7.39 -0.07 -17.10
C GLU A 212 -6.30 -1.11 -17.34
N PHE A 213 -6.42 -2.27 -16.71
CA PHE A 213 -5.54 -3.39 -16.99
C PHE A 213 -5.65 -3.79 -18.46
N GLN A 214 -4.50 -4.08 -19.08
CA GLN A 214 -4.43 -4.55 -20.46
C GLN A 214 -3.75 -5.91 -20.43
N PRO A 215 -4.46 -6.99 -20.80
CA PRO A 215 -3.86 -8.31 -20.87
C PRO A 215 -2.67 -8.36 -21.81
N ASP A 216 -1.59 -9.02 -21.38
CA ASP A 216 -0.45 -9.31 -22.23
C ASP A 216 -0.78 -10.53 -23.12
N PRO A 217 -0.87 -10.37 -24.46
CA PRO A 217 -1.23 -11.46 -25.37
C PRO A 217 -0.18 -12.57 -25.45
N THR A 218 1.03 -12.33 -24.92
CA THR A 218 2.10 -13.34 -24.87
C THR A 218 2.05 -14.21 -23.61
N ARG A 219 1.14 -13.89 -22.68
CA ARG A 219 0.98 -14.57 -21.38
C ARG A 219 -0.30 -15.40 -21.36
N SER A 220 -0.33 -16.39 -20.46
CA SER A 220 -1.51 -17.22 -20.27
C SER A 220 -2.67 -16.43 -19.66
N VAL A 221 -3.89 -16.96 -19.81
CA VAL A 221 -5.10 -16.40 -19.18
C VAL A 221 -4.94 -16.37 -17.65
N GLU A 222 -4.42 -17.45 -17.06
CA GLU A 222 -4.15 -17.55 -15.62
C GLU A 222 -3.16 -16.46 -15.16
N TRP A 223 -2.08 -16.23 -15.92
CA TRP A 223 -1.12 -15.18 -15.59
C TRP A 223 -1.74 -13.78 -15.64
N ASN A 224 -2.49 -13.48 -16.70
CA ASN A 224 -3.16 -12.19 -16.85
C ASN A 224 -4.21 -11.96 -15.75
N ARG A 225 -4.92 -13.02 -15.33
CA ARG A 225 -5.85 -12.95 -14.21
C ARG A 225 -5.13 -12.63 -12.90
N GLY A 226 -3.99 -13.28 -12.65
CA GLY A 226 -3.14 -13.00 -11.50
C GLY A 226 -2.62 -11.56 -11.47
N ALA A 227 -2.10 -11.10 -12.60
CA ALA A 227 -1.61 -9.72 -12.77
C ALA A 227 -2.72 -8.70 -12.48
N TYR A 228 -3.92 -8.91 -13.06
CA TYR A 228 -5.08 -8.05 -12.82
C TYR A 228 -5.46 -7.94 -11.35
N LEU A 229 -5.47 -9.06 -10.62
CA LEU A 229 -5.83 -9.10 -9.21
C LEU A 229 -4.75 -8.50 -8.32
N VAL A 230 -3.47 -8.83 -8.56
CA VAL A 230 -2.34 -8.33 -7.75
C VAL A 230 -2.08 -6.83 -7.96
N GLU A 231 -2.16 -6.36 -9.20
CA GLU A 231 -1.92 -4.95 -9.55
C GLU A 231 -3.16 -4.05 -9.38
N GLY A 232 -4.35 -4.66 -9.43
CA GLY A 232 -5.65 -3.98 -9.29
C GLY A 232 -6.20 -4.08 -7.86
N LEU A 233 -7.28 -4.85 -7.69
CA LEU A 233 -8.03 -4.89 -6.42
C LEU A 233 -7.19 -5.37 -5.22
N GLY A 234 -6.31 -6.35 -5.39
CA GLY A 234 -5.44 -6.81 -4.30
C GLY A 234 -4.33 -5.82 -3.92
N HIS A 235 -4.11 -4.79 -4.73
CA HIS A 235 -3.24 -3.62 -4.49
C HIS A 235 -1.90 -3.94 -3.79
N CYS A 236 -1.28 -5.08 -4.12
CA CYS A 236 -0.18 -5.62 -3.29
C CYS A 236 1.03 -4.69 -3.28
N THR A 237 1.20 -3.91 -4.35
CA THR A 237 2.24 -2.88 -4.48
C THR A 237 2.14 -1.77 -3.45
N MET A 238 0.98 -1.54 -2.84
CA MET A 238 0.78 -0.47 -1.86
C MET A 238 1.62 -0.70 -0.59
N CYS A 239 1.78 -1.95 -0.17
CA CYS A 239 2.61 -2.30 0.99
C CYS A 239 3.96 -2.89 0.57
N HIS A 240 3.98 -3.75 -0.45
CA HIS A 240 5.18 -4.46 -0.88
C HIS A 240 6.07 -3.63 -1.83
N THR A 241 5.96 -2.30 -1.79
CA THR A 241 6.87 -1.39 -2.51
C THR A 241 7.28 -0.27 -1.56
N LYS A 242 8.56 0.07 -1.56
CA LYS A 242 9.07 1.18 -0.75
C LYS A 242 8.33 2.49 -1.06
N ILE A 243 7.76 3.08 -0.01
CA ILE A 243 7.15 4.40 -0.04
C ILE A 243 8.22 5.45 0.31
N ASN A 244 8.32 6.50 -0.50
CA ASN A 244 9.24 7.61 -0.27
C ASN A 244 8.64 8.67 0.68
N MET A 245 9.43 9.70 1.02
CA MET A 245 9.01 10.77 1.93
C MET A 245 7.77 11.57 1.48
N LEU A 246 7.43 11.54 0.19
CA LEU A 246 6.23 12.18 -0.36
C LEU A 246 5.00 11.25 -0.36
N GLY A 247 5.12 10.06 0.20
CA GLY A 247 4.02 9.08 0.24
C GLY A 247 3.77 8.38 -1.11
N GLY A 248 4.72 8.46 -2.06
CA GLY A 248 4.63 7.78 -3.35
C GLY A 248 5.56 6.57 -3.44
N SER A 249 5.25 5.63 -4.34
CA SER A 249 6.08 4.46 -4.64
C SER A 249 6.90 4.66 -5.92
N SER A 250 8.02 3.95 -6.05
CA SER A 250 8.81 3.92 -7.29
C SER A 250 8.40 2.72 -8.14
N GLN A 251 8.21 2.95 -9.45
CA GLN A 251 7.97 1.85 -10.39
C GLN A 251 9.19 0.92 -10.53
N SER A 252 10.42 1.44 -10.40
CA SER A 252 11.64 0.62 -10.45
C SER A 252 11.73 -0.37 -9.29
N GLU A 253 11.19 0.01 -8.13
CA GLU A 253 11.23 -0.76 -6.89
C GLU A 253 9.94 -1.55 -6.64
N GLN A 254 9.02 -1.59 -7.62
CA GLN A 254 7.74 -2.28 -7.47
C GLN A 254 7.97 -3.72 -7.01
N PHE A 255 7.22 -4.12 -5.97
CA PHE A 255 7.29 -5.43 -5.31
C PHE A 255 8.58 -5.74 -4.52
N ALA A 256 9.53 -4.81 -4.40
CA ALA A 256 10.80 -5.06 -3.71
C ALA A 256 10.69 -5.08 -2.16
N GLY A 257 9.48 -4.93 -1.61
CA GLY A 257 9.25 -4.82 -0.17
C GLY A 257 9.48 -3.40 0.36
N GLY A 258 9.12 -3.19 1.61
CA GLY A 258 9.21 -1.88 2.24
C GLY A 258 8.69 -1.85 3.67
N LEU A 259 9.18 -0.87 4.43
CA LEU A 259 8.61 -0.55 5.73
C LEU A 259 7.25 0.13 5.52
N ILE A 260 6.22 -0.36 6.21
CA ILE A 260 4.90 0.26 6.29
C ILE A 260 4.98 1.39 7.33
N PRO A 261 4.91 2.67 6.92
CA PRO A 261 5.09 3.78 7.83
C PRO A 261 4.04 3.79 8.94
N VAL A 262 4.43 4.24 10.15
CA VAL A 262 3.60 4.31 11.37
C VAL A 262 3.21 2.95 11.95
N GLN A 263 2.79 2.01 11.11
CA GLN A 263 2.44 0.65 11.56
C GLN A 263 3.68 -0.14 12.02
N ASN A 264 4.88 0.28 11.59
CA ASN A 264 6.16 -0.31 11.94
C ASN A 264 6.20 -1.82 11.64
N TRP A 265 5.57 -2.24 10.56
CA TRP A 265 5.70 -3.57 10.00
C TRP A 265 6.50 -3.51 8.71
N TYR A 266 7.25 -4.55 8.40
CA TYR A 266 7.95 -4.67 7.14
C TYR A 266 7.19 -5.60 6.20
N ALA A 267 6.77 -5.10 5.05
CA ALA A 267 6.23 -5.91 3.97
C ALA A 267 7.40 -6.54 3.20
N PRO A 268 7.56 -7.88 3.21
CA PRO A 268 8.65 -8.56 2.51
C PRO A 268 8.62 -8.29 0.99
N SER A 269 9.69 -8.64 0.28
CA SER A 269 9.65 -8.60 -1.19
C SER A 269 8.64 -9.64 -1.70
N LEU A 270 7.94 -9.34 -2.79
CA LEU A 270 7.13 -10.31 -3.53
C LEU A 270 7.82 -10.77 -4.83
N THR A 271 9.03 -10.28 -5.11
CA THR A 271 9.79 -10.70 -6.29
C THR A 271 10.27 -12.14 -6.18
N SER A 272 10.77 -12.72 -7.27
CA SER A 272 11.44 -14.03 -7.24
C SER A 272 12.84 -14.01 -6.63
N ASP A 273 13.17 -12.96 -5.86
CA ASP A 273 14.36 -12.90 -5.03
C ASP A 273 14.38 -14.06 -4.01
N LYS A 274 15.57 -14.58 -3.73
CA LYS A 274 15.76 -15.76 -2.88
C LYS A 274 16.10 -15.43 -1.43
N ASP A 275 16.38 -14.16 -1.11
CA ASP A 275 16.70 -13.72 0.25
C ASP A 275 15.47 -13.36 1.06
N GLY A 276 14.66 -12.45 0.53
CA GLY A 276 13.46 -11.93 1.19
C GLY A 276 12.22 -12.01 0.32
N GLY A 277 12.33 -12.61 -0.87
CA GLY A 277 11.25 -12.80 -1.84
C GLY A 277 10.69 -14.22 -1.91
N LEU A 278 9.94 -14.48 -2.97
CA LEU A 278 9.20 -15.73 -3.24
C LEU A 278 10.00 -16.70 -4.13
N GLY A 279 11.30 -16.47 -4.34
CA GLY A 279 12.13 -17.23 -5.29
C GLY A 279 12.07 -18.75 -5.06
N ASP A 280 12.17 -19.19 -3.81
CA ASP A 280 12.15 -20.61 -3.42
C ASP A 280 10.77 -21.10 -2.95
N TRP A 281 9.76 -20.25 -2.96
CA TRP A 281 8.41 -20.63 -2.55
C TRP A 281 7.74 -21.41 -3.67
N SER A 282 7.03 -22.48 -3.32
CA SER A 282 6.15 -23.16 -4.26
C SER A 282 4.86 -22.34 -4.46
N ILE A 283 4.12 -22.61 -5.53
CA ILE A 283 2.79 -22.02 -5.73
C ILE A 283 1.86 -22.38 -4.56
N LYS A 284 1.95 -23.62 -4.07
CA LYS A 284 1.17 -24.08 -2.91
C LYS A 284 1.47 -23.23 -1.67
N ASP A 285 2.74 -22.96 -1.38
CA ASP A 285 3.11 -22.16 -0.20
C ASP A 285 2.53 -20.75 -0.26
N ILE A 286 2.50 -20.15 -1.45
CA ILE A 286 1.91 -18.82 -1.65
C ILE A 286 0.39 -18.89 -1.48
N VAL A 287 -0.28 -19.86 -2.11
CA VAL A 287 -1.74 -20.03 -1.99
C VAL A 287 -2.15 -20.27 -0.54
N ASP A 288 -1.45 -21.15 0.18
CA ASP A 288 -1.75 -21.45 1.58
C ASP A 288 -1.50 -20.22 2.46
N LEU A 289 -0.39 -19.49 2.27
CA LEU A 289 -0.15 -18.26 3.01
C LEU A 289 -1.26 -17.21 2.78
N LEU A 290 -1.69 -17.01 1.53
CA LEU A 290 -2.69 -16.01 1.16
C LEU A 290 -4.11 -16.38 1.61
N GLN A 291 -4.49 -17.66 1.67
CA GLN A 291 -5.86 -18.06 2.05
C GLN A 291 -5.99 -18.56 3.49
N ALA A 292 -4.98 -19.27 4.01
CA ALA A 292 -4.98 -19.83 5.35
C ALA A 292 -4.26 -18.93 6.38
N GLY A 293 -3.44 -17.97 5.90
CA GLY A 293 -2.58 -17.15 6.75
C GLY A 293 -1.32 -17.87 7.22
N ILE A 294 -1.08 -19.11 6.78
CA ILE A 294 0.05 -19.94 7.16
C ILE A 294 0.42 -20.91 6.03
N SER A 295 1.70 -21.21 5.90
CA SER A 295 2.25 -22.21 4.99
C SER A 295 3.46 -22.91 5.61
N ASP A 296 4.04 -23.86 4.89
CA ASP A 296 5.28 -24.55 5.27
C ASP A 296 6.49 -23.60 5.39
N ARG A 297 6.35 -22.36 4.90
CA ARG A 297 7.43 -21.35 4.84
C ARG A 297 7.26 -20.23 5.86
N GLY A 298 6.05 -20.00 6.37
CA GLY A 298 5.79 -18.88 7.28
C GLY A 298 4.32 -18.66 7.58
N ALA A 299 4.05 -17.65 8.40
CA ALA A 299 2.70 -17.20 8.71
C ALA A 299 2.60 -15.69 8.61
N VAL A 300 1.41 -15.19 8.29
CA VAL A 300 1.15 -13.75 8.23
C VAL A 300 0.78 -13.20 9.61
N TYR A 301 1.24 -11.99 9.88
CA TYR A 301 0.94 -11.25 11.10
C TYR A 301 0.71 -9.77 10.78
N GLY A 302 0.13 -9.04 11.74
CA GLY A 302 -0.11 -7.61 11.59
C GLY A 302 -0.96 -7.29 10.35
N PRO A 303 -0.59 -6.29 9.53
CA PRO A 303 -1.43 -5.84 8.41
C PRO A 303 -1.74 -6.92 7.38
N MET A 304 -0.82 -7.87 7.17
CA MET A 304 -1.07 -8.97 6.21
C MET A 304 -2.05 -10.02 6.77
N ALA A 305 -2.16 -10.14 8.09
CA ALA A 305 -3.19 -10.95 8.72
C ALA A 305 -4.59 -10.36 8.48
N GLU A 306 -4.73 -9.04 8.59
CA GLU A 306 -5.98 -8.32 8.27
C GLU A 306 -6.39 -8.51 6.80
N VAL A 307 -5.45 -8.38 5.86
CA VAL A 307 -5.70 -8.62 4.42
C VAL A 307 -6.19 -10.05 4.18
N THR A 308 -5.56 -11.03 4.83
CA THR A 308 -5.97 -12.43 4.71
C THR A 308 -7.36 -12.65 5.32
N TYR A 309 -7.60 -12.06 6.49
CA TYR A 309 -8.84 -12.21 7.24
C TYR A 309 -10.04 -11.54 6.56
N HIS A 310 -9.87 -10.34 6.00
CA HIS A 310 -10.97 -9.57 5.42
C HIS A 310 -11.17 -9.79 3.91
N SER A 311 -10.12 -10.21 3.18
CA SER A 311 -10.12 -10.30 1.72
C SER A 311 -9.79 -11.70 1.19
N LEU A 312 -8.51 -12.08 1.24
CA LEU A 312 -7.99 -13.15 0.38
C LEU A 312 -8.55 -14.54 0.69
N GLN A 313 -8.92 -14.82 1.94
CA GLN A 313 -9.53 -16.10 2.31
C GLN A 313 -10.86 -16.38 1.59
N TYR A 314 -11.56 -15.34 1.12
CA TYR A 314 -12.85 -15.46 0.43
C TYR A 314 -12.71 -15.57 -1.09
N MET A 315 -11.49 -15.42 -1.62
CA MET A 315 -11.23 -15.56 -3.04
C MET A 315 -11.25 -17.03 -3.47
N THR A 316 -11.58 -17.28 -4.74
CA THR A 316 -11.53 -18.65 -5.27
C THR A 316 -10.09 -19.15 -5.29
N GLU A 317 -9.90 -20.46 -5.13
CA GLU A 317 -8.57 -21.07 -5.22
C GLU A 317 -7.92 -20.81 -6.59
N GLU A 318 -8.71 -20.79 -7.66
CA GLU A 318 -8.25 -20.44 -9.01
C GLU A 318 -7.65 -19.02 -9.07
N ASP A 319 -8.33 -18.03 -8.49
CA ASP A 319 -7.86 -16.65 -8.50
C ASP A 319 -6.61 -16.47 -7.63
N VAL A 320 -6.56 -17.08 -6.44
CA VAL A 320 -5.36 -17.00 -5.58
C VAL A 320 -4.19 -17.74 -6.22
N LYS A 321 -4.42 -18.87 -6.88
CA LYS A 321 -3.40 -19.57 -7.65
C LYS A 321 -2.92 -18.72 -8.83
N ALA A 322 -3.81 -18.04 -9.55
CA ALA A 322 -3.45 -17.11 -10.60
C ALA A 322 -2.55 -15.97 -10.07
N MET A 323 -2.89 -15.40 -8.90
CA MET A 323 -2.04 -14.42 -8.20
C MET A 323 -0.66 -15.01 -7.91
N ALA A 324 -0.57 -16.23 -7.37
CA ALA A 324 0.69 -16.90 -7.10
C ALA A 324 1.52 -17.13 -8.39
N VAL A 325 0.87 -17.54 -9.49
CA VAL A 325 1.51 -17.72 -10.81
C VAL A 325 2.12 -16.41 -11.29
N TYR A 326 1.37 -15.30 -11.20
CA TYR A 326 1.89 -13.97 -11.56
C TYR A 326 3.08 -13.57 -10.67
N LEU A 327 2.95 -13.67 -9.34
CA LEU A 327 4.00 -13.29 -8.39
C LEU A 327 5.31 -14.05 -8.64
N LYS A 328 5.24 -15.35 -8.96
CA LYS A 328 6.41 -16.18 -9.32
C LYS A 328 7.11 -15.75 -10.61
N THR A 329 6.53 -14.87 -11.43
CA THR A 329 7.19 -14.33 -12.62
C THR A 329 7.88 -12.99 -12.39
N LEU A 330 7.68 -12.38 -11.22
CA LEU A 330 8.32 -11.11 -10.89
C LEU A 330 9.84 -11.29 -10.83
N PRO A 331 10.62 -10.39 -11.46
CA PRO A 331 12.05 -10.59 -11.65
C PRO A 331 12.79 -10.58 -10.31
N ASP A 332 13.81 -11.42 -10.18
CA ASP A 332 14.80 -11.31 -9.10
C ASP A 332 15.55 -9.99 -9.25
N LYS A 333 15.58 -9.19 -8.17
CA LYS A 333 16.23 -7.87 -8.14
C LYS A 333 17.46 -7.83 -7.23
N SER A 334 17.72 -8.86 -6.44
CA SER A 334 18.76 -8.82 -5.39
C SER A 334 19.64 -10.06 -5.28
N GLY A 335 19.30 -11.19 -5.89
CA GLY A 335 20.11 -12.42 -5.79
C GLY A 335 20.16 -12.95 -4.35
N ARG A 336 20.70 -14.18 -4.15
CA ARG A 336 20.81 -14.77 -2.81
C ARG A 336 22.06 -14.27 -2.08
N LYS A 337 21.94 -13.71 -0.89
CA LYS A 337 22.99 -13.54 0.11
C LYS A 337 23.64 -14.88 0.38
N SER A 338 24.90 -14.97 0.01
CA SER A 338 25.77 -16.11 0.28
C SER A 338 26.98 -15.63 1.07
N GLY A 339 27.40 -16.39 2.06
CA GLY A 339 28.58 -16.07 2.88
C GLY A 339 28.42 -16.57 4.31
N PRO A 340 29.43 -16.41 5.17
CA PRO A 340 29.27 -16.71 6.59
C PRO A 340 28.18 -15.81 7.22
N SER A 341 27.49 -16.32 8.24
CA SER A 341 26.57 -15.52 9.05
C SER A 341 27.25 -14.26 9.58
N ALA A 342 26.48 -13.18 9.73
CA ALA A 342 27.01 -11.91 10.19
C ALA A 342 27.76 -12.07 11.53
N PRO A 343 28.96 -11.50 11.68
CA PRO A 343 29.72 -11.60 12.92
C PRO A 343 28.90 -11.10 14.11
N THR A 344 28.75 -11.93 15.13
CA THR A 344 28.01 -11.60 16.34
C THR A 344 28.96 -11.61 17.52
N ASN A 345 28.77 -10.68 18.46
CA ASN A 345 29.49 -10.71 19.73
C ASN A 345 29.18 -12.03 20.46
N THR A 346 30.22 -12.79 20.83
CA THR A 346 30.09 -14.12 21.44
C THR A 346 29.20 -14.13 22.68
N ASN A 347 29.26 -13.08 23.51
CA ASN A 347 28.44 -12.99 24.72
C ASN A 347 26.96 -12.73 24.39
N VAL A 348 26.68 -11.91 23.36
CA VAL A 348 25.31 -11.66 22.88
C VAL A 348 24.72 -12.93 22.27
N PHE A 349 25.52 -13.64 21.48
CA PHE A 349 25.10 -14.92 20.88
C PHE A 349 24.77 -15.96 21.95
N ALA A 350 25.66 -16.17 22.93
CA ALA A 350 25.46 -17.13 24.02
C ALA A 350 24.27 -16.75 24.93
N LEU A 351 24.05 -15.46 25.19
CA LEU A 351 22.87 -15.00 25.91
C LEU A 351 21.58 -15.30 25.13
N GLY A 352 21.57 -14.99 23.82
CA GLY A 352 20.43 -15.27 22.95
C GLY A 352 20.12 -16.76 22.84
N GLU A 353 21.15 -17.60 22.73
CA GLU A 353 21.04 -19.06 22.73
C GLU A 353 20.38 -19.59 24.00
N LYS A 354 20.83 -19.11 25.16
CA LYS A 354 20.25 -19.48 26.46
C LYS A 354 18.76 -19.09 26.54
N ILE A 355 18.43 -17.85 26.18
CA ILE A 355 17.05 -17.37 26.18
C ILE A 355 16.18 -18.20 25.22
N TYR A 356 16.71 -18.52 24.03
CA TYR A 356 16.02 -19.35 23.04
C TYR A 356 15.71 -20.75 23.57
N ALA A 357 16.69 -21.41 24.17
CA ALA A 357 16.52 -22.73 24.76
C ALA A 357 15.47 -22.73 25.88
N ASP A 358 15.47 -21.69 26.71
CA ASP A 358 14.57 -21.57 27.87
C ASP A 358 13.13 -21.22 27.47
N LYS A 359 12.93 -20.39 26.43
CA LYS A 359 11.62 -19.76 26.14
C LYS A 359 11.02 -20.11 24.78
N CYS A 360 11.84 -20.48 23.78
CA CYS A 360 11.41 -20.55 22.38
C CYS A 360 11.43 -21.99 21.83
N ALA A 361 12.41 -22.79 22.24
CA ALA A 361 12.67 -24.11 21.66
C ALA A 361 11.53 -25.12 21.84
N LEU A 362 10.65 -24.93 22.84
CA LEU A 362 9.48 -25.78 23.06
C LEU A 362 8.57 -25.86 21.83
N CYS A 363 8.38 -24.74 21.13
CA CYS A 363 7.55 -24.67 19.93
C CYS A 363 8.37 -24.66 18.64
N HIS A 364 9.54 -24.01 18.65
CA HIS A 364 10.36 -23.81 17.45
C HIS A 364 11.45 -24.87 17.24
N GLY A 365 11.57 -25.86 18.13
CA GLY A 365 12.61 -26.87 18.08
C GLY A 365 13.96 -26.37 18.59
N ALA A 366 14.91 -27.27 18.83
CA ALA A 366 16.22 -26.89 19.37
C ALA A 366 17.11 -26.21 18.30
N LYS A 367 16.82 -26.46 17.02
CA LYS A 367 17.56 -25.93 15.87
C LYS A 367 16.70 -25.02 14.99
N GLY A 368 15.60 -24.47 15.53
CA GLY A 368 14.69 -23.64 14.75
C GLY A 368 13.96 -24.38 13.64
N GLU A 369 13.90 -25.71 13.67
CA GLU A 369 13.24 -26.55 12.66
C GLU A 369 11.71 -26.40 12.65
N GLY A 370 11.15 -25.85 13.73
CA GLY A 370 9.71 -25.70 13.90
C GLY A 370 8.98 -27.05 13.98
N LYS A 371 7.66 -26.99 13.88
CA LYS A 371 6.79 -28.15 13.82
C LYS A 371 5.59 -27.81 12.93
N LEU A 372 5.72 -28.19 11.66
CA LEU A 372 4.68 -28.02 10.67
C LEU A 372 3.41 -28.79 11.06
N GLN A 373 2.22 -28.31 10.74
CA GLN A 373 1.92 -27.08 9.99
C GLN A 373 1.81 -25.82 10.87
N HIS A 374 1.95 -25.95 12.19
CA HIS A 374 1.56 -24.90 13.13
C HIS A 374 2.69 -23.92 13.48
N TYR A 375 3.93 -24.38 13.43
CA TYR A 375 5.12 -23.59 13.75
C TYR A 375 6.08 -23.69 12.57
N PRO A 376 6.02 -22.76 11.60
CA PRO A 376 6.97 -22.72 10.50
C PRO A 376 8.42 -22.65 11.01
N PRO A 377 9.38 -23.21 10.26
CA PRO A 377 10.78 -23.18 10.67
C PRO A 377 11.28 -21.74 10.79
N LEU A 378 12.13 -21.49 11.78
CA LEU A 378 12.94 -20.27 11.90
C LEU A 378 14.29 -20.41 11.18
N ALA A 379 14.81 -21.62 11.09
CA ALA A 379 16.01 -21.93 10.31
C ALA A 379 15.70 -21.88 8.80
N GLY A 380 16.54 -21.18 8.03
CA GLY A 380 16.37 -20.98 6.60
C GLY A 380 15.13 -20.16 6.23
N ASN A 381 14.56 -19.42 7.19
CA ASN A 381 13.35 -18.64 6.96
C ASN A 381 13.70 -17.24 6.45
N GLN A 382 13.31 -16.97 5.21
CA GLN A 382 13.54 -15.70 4.52
C GLN A 382 12.96 -14.49 5.28
N SER A 383 11.87 -14.68 6.02
CA SER A 383 11.28 -13.62 6.83
C SER A 383 12.11 -13.27 8.08
N ILE A 384 12.97 -14.19 8.51
CA ILE A 384 13.94 -13.99 9.60
C ILE A 384 15.25 -13.43 9.05
N GLU A 385 15.67 -13.83 7.86
CA GLU A 385 16.97 -13.50 7.28
C GLU A 385 17.00 -12.18 6.49
N MET A 386 15.84 -11.63 6.13
CA MET A 386 15.74 -10.32 5.46
C MET A 386 16.49 -9.20 6.19
N ASP A 387 16.89 -8.16 5.46
CA ASP A 387 17.68 -7.04 6.02
C ASP A 387 16.99 -6.35 7.20
N SER A 388 15.66 -6.19 7.11
CA SER A 388 14.88 -5.59 8.18
C SER A 388 14.66 -6.60 9.33
N ALA A 389 15.08 -6.23 10.54
CA ALA A 389 14.76 -7.00 11.74
C ALA A 389 13.41 -6.63 12.39
N VAL A 390 12.63 -5.75 11.75
CA VAL A 390 11.40 -5.19 12.33
C VAL A 390 10.39 -6.29 12.70
N ASN A 391 10.09 -7.19 11.76
CA ASN A 391 9.11 -8.25 11.97
C ASN A 391 9.54 -9.22 13.08
N PRO A 392 10.74 -9.82 13.07
CA PRO A 392 11.13 -10.75 14.13
C PRO A 392 11.20 -10.08 15.51
N ILE A 393 11.64 -8.81 15.61
CA ILE A 393 11.61 -8.08 16.89
C ILE A 393 10.16 -7.93 17.37
N ARG A 394 9.24 -7.48 16.51
CA ARG A 394 7.83 -7.28 16.89
C ARG A 394 7.15 -8.58 17.30
N ILE A 395 7.42 -9.67 16.61
CA ILE A 395 6.85 -10.98 16.92
C ILE A 395 7.37 -11.49 18.27
N VAL A 396 8.65 -11.31 18.60
CA VAL A 396 9.17 -11.65 19.94
C VAL A 396 8.54 -10.78 21.03
N LEU A 397 8.43 -9.47 20.81
CA LEU A 397 7.88 -8.57 21.83
C LEU A 397 6.38 -8.77 22.06
N ASN A 398 5.61 -8.91 20.98
CA ASN A 398 4.15 -8.80 21.02
C ASN A 398 3.44 -10.14 20.84
N GLY A 399 4.15 -11.17 20.40
CA GLY A 399 3.52 -12.44 20.04
C GLY A 399 2.44 -12.24 18.98
N GLY A 400 1.41 -13.07 19.06
CA GLY A 400 0.19 -12.93 18.27
C GLY A 400 -0.22 -14.23 17.58
N PHE A 401 -1.29 -14.13 16.80
CA PHE A 401 -1.86 -15.26 16.08
C PHE A 401 -1.86 -14.95 14.58
N PRO A 402 -1.60 -15.94 13.72
CA PRO A 402 -2.11 -15.92 12.36
C PRO A 402 -3.64 -15.70 12.37
N PRO A 403 -4.23 -15.18 11.28
CA PRO A 403 -5.66 -14.93 11.23
C PRO A 403 -6.45 -16.25 11.28
N GLY A 404 -7.56 -16.26 12.02
CA GLY A 404 -8.53 -17.36 11.95
C GLY A 404 -9.24 -17.32 10.61
N THR A 405 -9.03 -18.32 9.77
CA THR A 405 -9.58 -18.37 8.40
C THR A 405 -10.41 -19.62 8.17
N MET A 406 -11.16 -19.68 7.08
CA MET A 406 -11.87 -20.91 6.68
C MET A 406 -10.94 -22.11 6.49
N ARG A 407 -9.66 -21.88 6.12
CA ARG A 407 -8.65 -22.94 5.92
C ARG A 407 -7.76 -23.17 7.15
N ASN A 408 -7.86 -22.33 8.17
CA ASN A 408 -7.13 -22.43 9.43
C ASN A 408 -7.93 -21.73 10.56
N PRO A 409 -9.04 -22.34 11.02
CA PRO A 409 -9.99 -21.67 11.92
C PRO A 409 -9.45 -21.47 13.34
N GLU A 410 -8.51 -22.33 13.77
CA GLU A 410 -7.93 -22.34 15.12
C GLU A 410 -6.39 -22.26 15.03
N PRO A 411 -5.83 -21.10 14.65
CA PRO A 411 -4.38 -20.93 14.49
C PRO A 411 -3.65 -20.99 15.83
N TYR A 412 -2.48 -21.61 15.85
CA TYR A 412 -1.58 -21.55 17.01
C TYR A 412 -0.88 -20.19 17.07
N GLY A 413 -0.81 -19.62 18.27
CA GLY A 413 -0.19 -18.32 18.50
C GLY A 413 1.22 -18.41 19.09
N MET A 414 1.94 -17.31 18.96
CA MET A 414 3.20 -17.07 19.64
C MET A 414 2.98 -16.23 20.92
N PRO A 415 3.50 -16.64 22.09
CA PRO A 415 3.41 -15.85 23.30
C PRO A 415 4.13 -14.49 23.20
N PRO A 416 3.60 -13.42 23.83
CA PRO A 416 4.29 -12.14 23.92
C PRO A 416 5.40 -12.17 24.99
N PHE A 417 6.66 -11.90 24.61
CA PHE A 417 7.77 -11.85 25.55
C PHE A 417 8.18 -10.44 25.96
N GLY A 418 7.47 -9.40 25.49
CA GLY A 418 7.82 -8.01 25.76
C GLY A 418 7.86 -7.67 27.26
N GLN A 419 6.99 -8.25 28.08
CA GLN A 419 7.00 -7.97 29.53
C GLN A 419 8.09 -8.77 30.28
N GLU A 420 8.61 -9.84 29.69
CA GLU A 420 9.59 -10.73 30.33
C GLU A 420 11.03 -10.42 29.91
N LEU A 421 11.23 -9.93 28.69
CA LEU A 421 12.54 -9.64 28.13
C LEU A 421 12.77 -8.12 28.09
N ASN A 422 13.86 -7.68 28.72
CA ASN A 422 14.36 -6.32 28.51
C ASN A 422 14.92 -6.16 27.08
N ASP A 423 15.30 -4.93 26.71
CA ASP A 423 15.74 -4.64 25.34
C ASP A 423 17.03 -5.37 24.93
N THR A 424 17.93 -5.62 25.88
CA THR A 424 19.17 -6.38 25.65
C THR A 424 18.87 -7.86 25.41
N ASP A 425 18.01 -8.45 26.23
CA ASP A 425 17.65 -9.87 26.15
C ASP A 425 16.86 -10.18 24.87
N ALA A 426 15.89 -9.31 24.54
CA ALA A 426 15.15 -9.40 23.29
C ALA A 426 16.06 -9.20 22.07
N ALA A 427 17.01 -8.26 22.11
CA ALA A 427 17.97 -8.09 21.04
C ALA A 427 18.89 -9.32 20.90
N ALA A 428 19.31 -9.92 22.00
CA ALA A 428 20.15 -11.12 22.02
C ALA A 428 19.43 -12.33 21.41
N VAL A 429 18.20 -12.64 21.84
CA VAL A 429 17.45 -13.79 21.31
C VAL A 429 17.10 -13.61 19.84
N VAL A 430 16.72 -12.41 19.40
CA VAL A 430 16.46 -12.14 17.98
C VAL A 430 17.74 -12.23 17.17
N THR A 431 18.87 -11.76 17.70
CA THR A 431 20.19 -11.90 17.06
C THR A 431 20.57 -13.37 16.88
N TYR A 432 20.36 -14.20 17.91
CA TYR A 432 20.61 -15.63 17.84
C TYR A 432 19.73 -16.28 16.76
N ILE A 433 18.42 -16.04 16.77
CA ILE A 433 17.48 -16.57 15.76
C ILE A 433 17.89 -16.17 14.33
N ARG A 434 18.41 -14.96 14.14
CA ARG A 434 18.80 -14.44 12.82
C ARG A 434 20.16 -14.93 12.32
N THR A 435 21.02 -15.46 13.19
CA THR A 435 22.40 -15.84 12.84
C THR A 435 22.74 -17.30 13.12
N ALA A 436 21.88 -18.03 13.85
CA ALA A 436 22.03 -19.46 14.13
C ALA A 436 21.58 -20.34 12.95
N TRP A 437 21.97 -21.62 13.00
CA TRP A 437 21.51 -22.68 12.07
C TRP A 437 21.78 -22.42 10.58
N GLY A 438 22.77 -21.58 10.27
CA GLY A 438 23.08 -21.17 8.90
C GLY A 438 22.28 -19.97 8.40
N ASN A 439 21.50 -19.32 9.26
CA ASN A 439 20.82 -18.07 8.92
C ASN A 439 21.84 -16.94 8.69
N HIS A 440 21.56 -16.08 7.71
CA HIS A 440 22.44 -14.98 7.28
C HIS A 440 21.92 -13.58 7.63
N GLY A 441 20.98 -13.49 8.58
CA GLY A 441 20.44 -12.22 9.05
C GLY A 441 21.49 -11.39 9.80
N GLN A 442 21.27 -10.07 9.85
CA GLN A 442 22.12 -9.17 10.63
C GLN A 442 21.74 -9.17 12.12
N PRO A 443 22.71 -8.96 13.05
CA PRO A 443 22.44 -8.81 14.47
C PRO A 443 21.49 -7.65 14.78
N VAL A 444 20.81 -7.74 15.91
CA VAL A 444 19.87 -6.74 16.42
C VAL A 444 20.47 -6.03 17.63
N THR A 445 20.24 -4.72 17.70
CA THR A 445 20.66 -3.88 18.82
C THR A 445 19.51 -3.63 19.80
N SER A 446 19.84 -3.42 21.08
CA SER A 446 18.85 -3.03 22.09
C SER A 446 18.11 -1.74 21.74
N ARG A 447 18.78 -0.80 21.05
CA ARG A 447 18.12 0.43 20.54
C ARG A 447 16.97 0.12 19.58
N GLN A 448 17.19 -0.78 18.61
CA GLN A 448 16.14 -1.17 17.66
C GLN A 448 14.95 -1.82 18.38
N VAL A 449 15.22 -2.61 19.43
CA VAL A 449 14.16 -3.20 20.26
C VAL A 449 13.40 -2.12 21.02
N ASN A 450 14.11 -1.19 21.65
CA ASN A 450 13.50 -0.08 22.39
C ASN A 450 12.57 0.77 21.51
N GLU A 451 13.01 1.09 20.28
CA GLU A 451 12.21 1.83 19.30
C GLU A 451 10.91 1.09 18.95
N LEU A 452 10.99 -0.23 18.72
CA LEU A 452 9.84 -1.05 18.34
C LEU A 452 8.93 -1.43 19.51
N ARG A 453 9.44 -1.43 20.75
CA ARG A 453 8.64 -1.61 21.96
C ARG A 453 7.67 -0.46 22.19
N ASN A 454 8.07 0.76 21.82
CA ASN A 454 7.25 1.95 21.94
C ASN A 454 6.36 2.18 20.71
N ALA A 455 6.45 1.32 19.69
CA ALA A 455 5.62 1.42 18.51
C ALA A 455 4.18 0.96 18.81
N PRO A 456 3.16 1.62 18.25
CA PRO A 456 1.78 1.22 18.45
C PRO A 456 1.51 -0.24 18.06
N LEU A 457 0.61 -0.88 18.80
CA LEU A 457 -0.04 -2.12 18.43
C LEU A 457 -1.34 -1.72 17.74
N HIS A 458 -1.43 -1.98 16.43
CA HIS A 458 -2.63 -1.73 15.64
C HIS A 458 -3.38 -3.04 15.43
#